data_AF-A0AAW2X6E2-F1
#
_entry.id   AF-A0AAW2X6E2-F1
#
_cell.length_a   1.000
_cell.length_b   1.000
_cell.length_c   1.000
_cell.angle_alpha   90.00
_cell.angle_beta   90.00
_cell.angle_gamma   90.00
#
_symmetry.space_group_name_H-M   'P 1'
#
loop_
_entity.id
_entity.type
_entity.pdbx_description
1 polymer ?
#
loop_
_entity_poly.entity_id
_entity_poly.type
_entity_poly.pdbx_seq_one_letter_code
_entity_poly.pdbx_strand_id
1 'polypeptide(L)'
;MKFPTKNGIGEVSCDQREAQKCYNLSLRKGGQEERAKRKEREETEEMEDSKKFKSERIEPTKEHKSIELVLGEPDKTTRIGSNMSEALETVMIEFLRRSVDMFAWSPSDFRGIDPRVIVHRLNVDPMMRPVKQKKRSFGAERNRIIEEDVNKLLEAGYVSEVQYTDWLANVVVVPKASGKWLYVDDMLVKSRKVDDHLSDLKQAFEIIRAYGMKLNPTKCTFGVRGGKFLGYMVSEKRIEANPEKIKAITRL
;
A
#
# COMPACT_ATOMS: atom_id res chain seq x y z
N MET A 1 -14.23 16.44 -9.84
CA MET A 1 -15.03 15.46 -9.06
C MET A 1 -16.48 15.65 -9.42
N LYS A 2 -17.17 14.56 -9.78
CA LYS A 2 -18.60 14.56 -10.15
C LYS A 2 -19.43 14.00 -9.00
N PHE A 3 -20.56 14.64 -8.67
CA PHE A 3 -21.45 14.19 -7.61
C PHE A 3 -22.93 14.39 -8.00
N PRO A 4 -23.84 13.53 -7.52
CA PRO A 4 -25.25 13.62 -7.88
C PRO A 4 -25.94 14.80 -7.20
N THR A 5 -26.80 15.48 -7.95
CA THR A 5 -27.68 16.56 -7.48
C THR A 5 -29.12 16.31 -7.93
N LYS A 6 -30.07 17.05 -7.36
CA LYS A 6 -31.51 16.90 -7.64
C LYS A 6 -31.89 17.06 -9.13
N ASN A 7 -31.04 17.73 -9.91
CA ASN A 7 -31.27 18.02 -11.33
C ASN A 7 -30.22 17.38 -12.27
N GLY A 8 -29.42 16.40 -11.79
CA GLY A 8 -28.39 15.72 -12.60
C GLY A 8 -27.03 15.62 -11.91
N ILE A 9 -25.98 15.30 -12.67
CA ILE A 9 -24.61 15.17 -12.15
C ILE A 9 -23.95 16.56 -12.13
N GLY A 10 -23.63 17.07 -10.94
CA GLY A 10 -22.80 18.25 -10.77
C GLY A 10 -21.31 17.91 -10.91
N GLU A 11 -20.55 18.77 -11.56
CA GLU A 11 -19.10 18.62 -11.71
C GLU A 11 -18.38 19.79 -11.03
N VAL A 12 -17.47 19.47 -10.10
CA VAL A 12 -16.53 20.41 -9.50
C VAL A 12 -15.15 20.14 -10.07
N SER A 13 -14.60 21.09 -10.81
CA SER A 13 -13.18 21.12 -11.19
C SER A 13 -12.44 22.05 -10.23
N CYS A 14 -11.22 21.67 -9.84
CA CYS A 14 -10.35 22.48 -9.03
C CYS A 14 -9.24 23.04 -9.93
N ASP A 15 -9.08 24.36 -9.97
CA ASP A 15 -7.95 24.99 -10.64
C ASP A 15 -6.73 24.94 -9.70
N GLN A 16 -5.71 24.20 -10.14
CA GLN A 16 -4.48 23.97 -9.38
C GLN A 16 -3.73 25.28 -9.07
N ARG A 17 -3.83 26.31 -9.94
CA ARG A 17 -3.16 27.60 -9.71
C ARG A 17 -3.85 28.42 -8.63
N GLU A 18 -5.18 28.40 -8.59
CA GLU A 18 -5.96 29.11 -7.58
C GLU A 18 -5.84 28.45 -6.20
N ALA A 19 -5.84 27.11 -6.14
CA ALA A 19 -5.57 26.38 -4.90
C ALA A 19 -4.19 26.74 -4.31
N GLN A 20 -3.17 26.86 -5.17
CA GLN A 20 -1.81 27.22 -4.76
C GLN A 20 -1.71 28.69 -4.28
N LYS A 21 -2.42 29.61 -4.93
CA LYS A 21 -2.52 31.01 -4.47
C LYS A 21 -3.19 31.11 -3.10
N CYS A 22 -4.29 30.42 -2.87
CA CYS A 22 -4.98 30.43 -1.58
C CYS A 22 -4.09 29.90 -0.45
N TYR A 23 -3.34 28.82 -0.71
CA TYR A 23 -2.35 28.29 0.23
C TYR A 23 -1.26 29.33 0.55
N ASN A 24 -0.69 29.97 -0.47
CA ASN A 24 0.35 30.99 -0.26
C ASN A 24 -0.17 32.26 0.44
N LEU A 25 -1.43 32.64 0.22
CA LEU A 25 -2.07 33.77 0.89
C LEU A 25 -2.34 33.49 2.37
N SER A 26 -2.67 32.26 2.74
CA SER A 26 -2.86 31.87 4.15
C SER A 26 -1.58 31.97 4.98
N LEU A 27 -0.42 31.88 4.34
CA LEU A 27 0.88 32.04 5.00
C LEU A 27 1.27 33.51 5.25
N ARG A 28 0.55 34.48 4.66
CA ARG A 28 0.93 35.91 4.69
C ARG A 28 0.20 36.76 5.73
N LYS A 29 -0.80 36.24 6.44
CA LYS A 29 -1.54 37.02 7.46
C LYS A 29 -1.06 36.73 8.88
N GLY A 30 -0.01 37.46 9.28
CA GLY A 30 0.41 37.66 10.67
C GLY A 30 1.26 38.93 10.76
N GLY A 31 0.70 40.00 11.32
CA GLY A 31 1.29 41.35 11.39
C GLY A 31 2.60 41.45 12.18
N GLN A 32 3.40 42.48 11.85
CA GLN A 32 4.86 42.49 11.97
C GLN A 32 5.49 43.01 13.28
N GLU A 33 4.75 43.36 14.34
CA GLU A 33 5.39 44.06 15.48
C GLU A 33 5.78 43.18 16.69
N GLU A 34 5.21 41.99 16.88
CA GLU A 34 5.71 41.04 17.90
C GLU A 34 6.96 40.24 17.46
N ARG A 35 7.35 40.37 16.19
CA ARG A 35 8.39 39.54 15.56
C ARG A 35 9.82 39.95 15.92
N ALA A 36 10.04 41.17 16.43
CA ALA A 36 11.39 41.63 16.77
C ALA A 36 11.91 41.00 18.07
N LYS A 37 11.06 40.83 19.09
CA LYS A 37 11.46 40.23 20.38
C LYS A 37 11.53 38.71 20.36
N ARG A 38 10.80 38.05 19.45
CA ARG A 38 10.94 36.60 19.20
C ARG A 38 12.17 36.26 18.37
N LYS A 39 12.55 37.13 17.41
CA LYS A 39 13.71 36.92 16.54
C LYS A 39 15.04 36.78 17.27
N GLU A 40 15.32 37.55 18.32
CA GLU A 40 16.60 37.41 19.03
C GLU A 40 16.72 36.09 19.81
N ARG A 41 15.58 35.53 20.26
CA ARG A 41 15.53 34.22 20.95
C ARG A 41 15.47 33.06 19.95
N GLU A 42 14.78 33.24 18.82
CA GLU A 42 14.71 32.28 17.72
C GLU A 42 16.01 32.23 16.91
N GLU A 43 16.78 33.32 16.75
CA GLU A 43 18.05 33.31 16.00
C GLU A 43 19.18 32.59 16.76
N THR A 44 19.14 32.58 18.10
CA THR A 44 20.05 31.75 18.91
C THR A 44 19.67 30.27 18.86
N GLU A 45 18.37 29.94 18.85
CA GLU A 45 17.87 28.56 18.70
C GLU A 45 18.02 28.05 17.24
N GLU A 46 17.80 28.88 16.22
CA GLU A 46 17.94 28.56 14.79
C GLU A 46 19.40 28.37 14.37
N MET A 47 20.39 29.01 15.00
CA MET A 47 21.81 28.73 14.71
C MET A 47 22.25 27.36 15.25
N GLU A 48 21.70 26.91 16.38
CA GLU A 48 21.92 25.55 16.90
C GLU A 48 21.15 24.51 16.09
N ASP A 49 19.88 24.78 15.75
CA ASP A 49 19.07 23.88 14.93
C ASP A 49 19.57 23.83 13.48
N SER A 50 20.05 24.92 12.88
CA SER A 50 20.61 24.94 11.51
C SER A 50 21.91 24.14 11.37
N LYS A 51 22.72 24.05 12.44
CA LYS A 51 23.88 23.14 12.47
C LYS A 51 23.46 21.68 12.62
N LYS A 52 22.29 21.40 13.22
CA LYS A 52 21.63 20.08 13.26
C LYS A 52 20.87 19.75 11.96
N PHE A 53 20.32 20.75 11.25
CA PHE A 53 19.42 20.63 10.10
C PHE A 53 20.11 20.25 8.78
N LYS A 54 21.45 20.27 8.73
CA LYS A 54 22.20 19.69 7.60
C LYS A 54 22.59 18.23 7.80
N SER A 55 22.50 17.69 9.03
CA SER A 55 22.66 16.26 9.26
C SER A 55 21.30 15.57 9.25
N GLU A 56 21.16 14.56 8.40
CA GLU A 56 20.03 13.63 8.31
C GLU A 56 18.80 14.10 7.51
N ARG A 57 19.02 14.39 6.23
CA ARG A 57 18.03 14.02 5.22
C ARG A 57 17.86 12.50 5.28
N ILE A 58 16.79 12.02 5.91
CA ILE A 58 16.54 10.59 6.11
C ILE A 58 16.41 9.92 4.73
N GLU A 59 17.41 9.11 4.37
CA GLU A 59 17.23 8.15 3.28
C GLU A 59 16.24 7.07 3.75
N PRO A 60 15.39 6.51 2.87
CA PRO A 60 14.64 5.31 3.22
C PRO A 60 15.60 4.32 3.87
N THR A 61 15.25 3.75 5.03
CA THR A 61 16.06 2.73 5.68
C THR A 61 16.20 1.58 4.68
N LYS A 62 17.27 1.60 3.88
CA LYS A 62 17.52 0.66 2.77
C LYS A 62 17.91 -0.72 3.29
N GLU A 63 18.29 -0.79 4.56
CA GLU A 63 18.73 -2.01 5.20
C GLU A 63 17.55 -2.71 5.86
N HIS A 64 17.05 -3.70 5.14
CA HIS A 64 16.19 -4.72 5.70
C HIS A 64 16.94 -6.04 5.67
N LYS A 65 16.79 -6.82 6.74
CA LYS A 65 17.26 -8.20 6.79
C LYS A 65 16.13 -9.10 6.30
N SER A 66 16.45 -10.02 5.40
CA SER A 66 15.54 -11.12 5.06
C SER A 66 15.68 -12.20 6.13
N ILE A 67 14.55 -12.68 6.65
CA ILE A 67 14.51 -13.74 7.65
C ILE A 67 13.70 -14.92 7.13
N GLU A 68 14.13 -16.13 7.47
CA GLU A 68 13.36 -17.36 7.23
C GLU A 68 12.32 -17.55 8.33
N LEU A 69 11.05 -17.62 7.92
CA LEU A 69 9.92 -17.85 8.82
C LEU A 69 9.68 -19.34 9.09
N VAL A 70 10.11 -20.21 8.19
CA VAL A 70 10.05 -21.67 8.35
C VAL A 70 11.45 -22.23 8.17
N LEU A 71 11.94 -22.98 9.15
CA LEU A 71 13.27 -23.57 9.11
C LEU A 71 13.38 -24.57 7.95
N GLY A 72 14.35 -24.36 7.06
CA GLY A 72 14.61 -25.26 5.93
C GLY A 72 13.78 -24.97 4.67
N GLU A 73 12.95 -23.92 4.66
CA GLU A 73 12.22 -23.47 3.48
C GLU A 73 12.68 -22.06 3.04
N PRO A 74 13.62 -21.95 2.09
CA PRO A 74 14.21 -20.67 1.70
C PRO A 74 13.21 -19.71 1.02
N ASP A 75 12.13 -20.26 0.45
CA ASP A 75 11.08 -19.48 -0.20
C ASP A 75 10.13 -18.81 0.81
N LYS A 76 10.14 -19.25 2.08
CA LYS A 76 9.28 -18.72 3.13
C LYS A 76 9.96 -17.63 3.96
N THR A 77 10.29 -16.52 3.29
CA THR A 77 11.04 -15.40 3.90
C THR A 77 10.24 -14.09 3.94
N THR A 78 10.56 -13.23 4.92
CA THR A 78 10.02 -11.86 5.04
C THR A 78 11.11 -10.86 5.41
N ARG A 79 10.81 -9.56 5.41
CA ARG A 79 11.78 -8.48 5.67
C ARG A 79 11.56 -7.83 7.03
N ILE A 80 12.65 -7.57 7.74
CA ILE A 80 12.67 -6.84 9.02
C ILE A 80 13.67 -5.67 8.91
N GLY A 81 13.41 -4.56 9.59
CA GLY A 81 14.35 -3.44 9.68
C GLY A 81 15.66 -3.82 10.37
N SER A 82 16.81 -3.34 9.87
CA SER A 82 18.11 -3.59 10.54
C SER A 82 18.33 -2.76 11.82
N ASN A 83 17.49 -1.75 12.07
CA ASN A 83 17.70 -0.74 13.09
C ASN A 83 16.79 -0.92 14.32
N MET A 84 16.95 -2.06 15.01
CA MET A 84 16.29 -2.37 16.29
C MET A 84 17.24 -3.08 17.25
N SER A 85 16.91 -3.14 18.54
CA SER A 85 17.73 -3.87 19.53
C SER A 85 17.65 -5.38 19.30
N GLU A 86 18.72 -6.11 19.62
CA GLU A 86 18.79 -7.58 19.44
C GLU A 86 17.67 -8.32 20.19
N ALA A 87 17.30 -7.82 21.37
CA ALA A 87 16.19 -8.37 22.15
C ALA A 87 14.85 -8.21 21.40
N LEU A 88 14.58 -7.03 20.83
CA LEU A 88 13.35 -6.78 20.08
C LEU A 88 13.34 -7.53 18.75
N GLU A 89 14.48 -7.62 18.06
CA GLU A 89 14.67 -8.41 16.84
C GLU A 89 14.29 -9.87 17.07
N THR A 90 14.78 -10.46 18.17
CA THR A 90 14.48 -11.85 18.52
C THR A 90 12.98 -12.07 18.76
N VAL A 91 12.34 -11.20 19.54
CA VAL A 91 10.90 -11.30 19.85
C VAL A 91 10.05 -11.08 18.58
N MET A 92 10.45 -10.16 17.71
CA MET A 92 9.79 -9.91 16.43
C MET A 92 9.88 -11.12 15.50
N ILE A 93 11.07 -11.72 15.35
CA ILE A 93 11.28 -12.92 14.54
C ILE A 93 10.41 -14.06 15.08
N GLU A 94 10.41 -14.27 16.39
CA GLU A 94 9.59 -15.31 17.03
C GLU A 94 8.09 -15.08 16.77
N PHE A 95 7.61 -13.84 16.89
CA PHE A 95 6.23 -13.47 16.60
C PHE A 95 5.85 -13.75 15.14
N LEU A 96 6.71 -13.38 14.18
CA LEU A 96 6.47 -13.60 12.76
C LEU A 96 6.48 -15.09 12.40
N ARG A 97 7.38 -15.89 13.02
CA ARG A 97 7.41 -17.35 12.89
C ARG A 97 6.16 -18.01 13.45
N ARG A 98 5.61 -17.50 14.55
CA ARG A 98 4.32 -17.96 15.10
C ARG A 98 3.13 -17.58 14.22
N SER A 99 3.28 -16.58 13.36
CA SER A 99 2.24 -16.04 12.48
C SER A 99 2.46 -16.37 11.00
N VAL A 100 3.12 -17.49 10.70
CA VAL A 100 3.39 -17.96 9.33
C VAL A 100 2.10 -18.15 8.52
N ASP A 101 1.01 -18.49 9.21
CA ASP A 101 -0.33 -18.65 8.64
C ASP A 101 -0.85 -17.35 8.01
N MET A 102 -0.36 -16.18 8.43
CA MET A 102 -0.84 -14.88 7.94
C MET A 102 -0.35 -14.55 6.53
N PHE A 103 0.68 -15.23 6.05
CA PHE A 103 1.29 -14.98 4.75
C PHE A 103 0.72 -15.92 3.70
N ALA A 104 0.53 -15.40 2.48
CA ALA A 104 0.22 -16.22 1.33
C ALA A 104 1.52 -16.60 0.62
N TRP A 105 1.81 -17.89 0.63
CA TRP A 105 2.97 -18.49 -0.04
C TRP A 105 2.59 -19.01 -1.42
N SER A 106 1.33 -19.42 -1.57
CA SER A 106 0.72 -19.91 -2.80
C SER A 106 -0.65 -19.25 -3.04
N PRO A 107 -1.18 -19.29 -4.28
CA PRO A 107 -2.52 -18.78 -4.59
C PRO A 107 -3.63 -19.45 -3.76
N SER A 108 -3.44 -20.70 -3.37
CA SER A 108 -4.43 -21.50 -2.63
C SER A 108 -4.52 -21.14 -1.14
N ASP A 109 -3.53 -20.41 -0.61
CA ASP A 109 -3.53 -19.96 0.80
C ASP A 109 -4.55 -18.86 1.07
N PHE A 110 -4.94 -18.13 0.04
CA PHE A 110 -5.99 -17.12 0.13
C PHE A 110 -7.31 -17.72 -0.39
N ARG A 111 -8.35 -17.69 0.45
CA ARG A 111 -9.68 -18.24 0.10
C ARG A 111 -10.70 -17.15 -0.19
N GLY A 112 -10.25 -15.90 -0.32
CA GLY A 112 -11.11 -14.74 -0.42
C GLY A 112 -11.67 -14.28 0.94
N ILE A 113 -12.44 -13.21 0.89
CA ILE A 113 -13.22 -12.69 2.02
C ILE A 113 -14.62 -13.30 1.94
N ASP A 114 -15.19 -13.71 3.09
CA ASP A 114 -16.54 -14.28 3.13
C ASP A 114 -17.55 -13.31 2.49
N PRO A 115 -18.38 -13.76 1.52
CA PRO A 115 -19.41 -12.94 0.88
C PRO A 115 -20.42 -12.30 1.85
N ARG A 116 -20.57 -12.82 3.07
CA ARG A 116 -21.40 -12.23 4.13
C ARG A 116 -20.79 -10.95 4.70
N VAL A 117 -19.47 -10.81 4.62
CA VAL A 117 -18.75 -9.62 5.08
C VAL A 117 -18.85 -8.52 4.02
N ILE A 118 -18.44 -8.83 2.78
CA ILE A 118 -18.48 -7.87 1.68
C ILE A 118 -18.57 -8.57 0.33
N VAL A 119 -19.46 -8.06 -0.52
CA VAL A 119 -19.52 -8.44 -1.94
C VAL A 119 -19.46 -7.16 -2.76
N HIS A 120 -18.56 -7.14 -3.74
CA HIS A 120 -18.56 -6.07 -4.72
C HIS A 120 -19.76 -6.23 -5.66
N ARG A 121 -20.64 -5.22 -5.68
CA ARG A 121 -21.79 -5.18 -6.60
C ARG A 121 -21.49 -4.17 -7.71
N LEU A 122 -21.58 -4.62 -8.95
CA LEU A 122 -21.48 -3.75 -10.10
C LEU A 122 -22.79 -2.99 -10.27
N ASN A 123 -22.72 -1.66 -10.21
CA ASN A 123 -23.87 -0.80 -10.49
C ASN A 123 -24.00 -0.62 -12.00
N VAL A 124 -24.79 -1.51 -12.62
CA VAL A 124 -25.07 -1.49 -14.07
C VAL A 124 -26.46 -0.91 -14.30
N ASP A 125 -26.60 -0.09 -15.35
CA ASP A 125 -27.90 0.40 -15.81
C ASP A 125 -28.74 -0.76 -16.38
N PRO A 126 -29.93 -1.06 -15.80
CA PRO A 126 -30.78 -2.16 -16.27
C PRO A 126 -31.29 -2.00 -17.71
N MET A 127 -31.28 -0.78 -18.25
CA MET A 127 -31.70 -0.51 -19.63
C MET A 127 -30.62 -0.88 -20.65
N MET A 128 -29.37 -1.04 -20.20
CA MET A 128 -28.24 -1.33 -21.08
C MET A 128 -28.13 -2.82 -21.37
N ARG A 129 -28.04 -3.16 -22.65
CA ARG A 129 -27.94 -4.55 -23.10
C ARG A 129 -26.54 -5.12 -22.78
N PRO A 130 -26.47 -6.34 -22.23
CA PRO A 130 -25.23 -7.08 -22.09
C PRO A 130 -24.48 -7.21 -23.42
N VAL A 131 -23.15 -7.09 -23.38
CA VAL A 131 -22.29 -7.23 -24.57
C VAL A 131 -21.54 -8.55 -24.52
N LYS A 132 -21.73 -9.38 -25.55
CA LYS A 132 -21.00 -10.63 -25.74
C LYS A 132 -19.93 -10.46 -26.81
N GLN A 133 -18.68 -10.26 -26.39
CA GLN A 133 -17.57 -10.12 -27.32
C GLN A 133 -17.23 -11.46 -27.98
N LYS A 134 -16.89 -11.42 -29.28
CA LYS A 134 -16.34 -12.59 -29.98
C LYS A 134 -15.01 -12.99 -29.37
N LYS A 135 -14.84 -14.29 -29.06
CA LYS A 135 -13.60 -14.86 -28.53
C LYS A 135 -12.43 -14.55 -29.46
N ARG A 136 -11.37 -13.97 -28.93
CA ARG A 136 -10.11 -13.79 -29.66
C ARG A 136 -9.38 -15.13 -29.79
N SER A 137 -8.83 -15.38 -30.97
CA SER A 137 -7.90 -16.50 -31.18
C SER A 137 -6.49 -16.03 -30.82
N PHE A 138 -5.79 -16.79 -29.99
CA PHE A 138 -4.36 -16.60 -29.72
C PHE A 138 -3.56 -17.77 -30.30
N GLY A 139 -2.27 -17.52 -30.53
CA GLY A 139 -1.33 -18.59 -30.90
C GLY A 139 -1.17 -19.63 -29.77
N ALA A 140 -0.71 -20.83 -30.13
CA ALA A 140 -0.60 -21.97 -29.21
C ALA A 140 0.12 -21.64 -27.90
N GLU A 141 1.21 -20.89 -27.97
CA GLU A 141 2.00 -20.51 -26.78
C GLU A 141 1.19 -19.67 -25.79
N ARG A 142 0.46 -18.67 -26.26
CA ARG A 142 -0.37 -17.82 -25.40
C ARG A 142 -1.57 -18.59 -24.85
N ASN A 143 -2.14 -19.52 -25.62
CA ASN A 143 -3.24 -20.36 -25.13
C ASN A 143 -2.79 -21.24 -23.95
N ARG A 144 -1.57 -21.81 -24.01
CA ARG A 144 -1.01 -22.58 -22.88
C ARG A 144 -0.90 -21.75 -21.61
N ILE A 145 -0.37 -20.53 -21.71
CA ILE A 145 -0.27 -19.60 -20.57
C ILE A 145 -1.65 -19.28 -20.00
N ILE A 146 -2.64 -18.99 -20.87
CA ILE A 146 -4.02 -18.71 -20.44
C ILE A 146 -4.60 -19.93 -19.72
N GLU A 147 -4.42 -21.14 -20.26
CA GLU A 147 -4.94 -22.37 -19.69
C GLU A 147 -4.32 -22.69 -18.33
N GLU A 148 -3.00 -22.58 -18.21
CA GLU A 148 -2.30 -22.76 -16.92
C GLU A 148 -2.78 -21.76 -15.86
N ASP A 149 -2.93 -20.48 -16.21
CA ASP A 149 -3.37 -19.47 -15.26
C ASP A 149 -4.86 -19.61 -14.92
N VAL A 150 -5.72 -19.98 -15.88
CA VAL A 150 -7.14 -20.27 -15.62
C VAL A 150 -7.27 -21.47 -14.69
N ASN A 151 -6.50 -22.54 -14.90
CA ASN A 151 -6.51 -23.72 -14.02
C ASN A 151 -6.10 -23.36 -12.58
N LYS A 152 -5.04 -22.54 -12.40
CA LYS A 152 -4.65 -22.03 -11.07
C LYS A 152 -5.79 -21.25 -10.40
N LEU A 153 -6.49 -20.41 -11.15
CA LEU A 153 -7.62 -19.62 -10.62
C LEU A 153 -8.84 -20.50 -10.27
N LEU A 154 -9.08 -21.55 -11.06
CA LEU A 154 -10.14 -22.54 -10.81
C LEU A 154 -9.84 -23.37 -9.57
N GLU A 155 -8.62 -23.91 -9.45
CA GLU A 155 -8.18 -24.68 -8.28
C GLU A 155 -8.23 -23.86 -6.99
N ALA A 156 -7.88 -22.57 -7.07
CA ALA A 156 -7.99 -21.64 -5.95
C ALA A 156 -9.43 -21.19 -5.65
N GLY A 157 -10.40 -21.51 -6.52
CA GLY A 157 -11.81 -21.15 -6.36
C GLY A 157 -12.13 -19.67 -6.61
N TYR A 158 -11.23 -18.90 -7.23
CA TYR A 158 -11.46 -17.49 -7.54
C TYR A 158 -12.35 -17.28 -8.75
N VAL A 159 -12.35 -18.25 -9.67
CA VAL A 159 -13.23 -18.28 -10.83
C VAL A 159 -13.98 -19.60 -10.86
N SER A 160 -15.14 -19.61 -11.50
CA SER A 160 -15.95 -20.80 -11.72
C SER A 160 -16.58 -20.73 -13.10
N GLU A 161 -16.92 -21.89 -13.64
CA GLU A 161 -17.64 -21.97 -14.90
C GLU A 161 -19.07 -21.43 -14.74
N VAL A 162 -19.49 -20.57 -15.67
CA VAL A 162 -20.85 -20.04 -15.74
C VAL A 162 -21.47 -20.46 -17.06
N GLN A 163 -22.59 -21.16 -17.00
CA GLN A 163 -23.35 -21.56 -18.18
C GLN A 163 -24.28 -20.43 -18.62
N TYR A 164 -24.49 -20.33 -19.94
CA TYR A 164 -25.46 -19.41 -20.55
C TYR A 164 -25.26 -17.91 -20.21
N THR A 165 -24.04 -17.39 -20.39
CA THR A 165 -23.80 -15.95 -20.14
C THR A 165 -24.32 -15.04 -21.26
N ASP A 166 -24.99 -13.97 -20.84
CA ASP A 166 -25.45 -12.87 -21.71
C ASP A 166 -24.34 -11.87 -22.01
N TRP A 167 -23.27 -11.85 -21.19
CA TRP A 167 -22.12 -10.98 -21.36
C TRP A 167 -20.82 -11.79 -21.42
N LEU A 168 -19.85 -11.33 -22.22
CA LEU A 168 -18.50 -11.87 -22.28
C LEU A 168 -17.51 -10.75 -22.61
N ALA A 169 -16.43 -10.68 -21.85
CA ALA A 169 -15.27 -9.84 -22.13
C ALA A 169 -14.06 -10.72 -22.51
N ASN A 170 -13.30 -10.31 -23.51
CA ASN A 170 -12.08 -11.02 -23.89
C ASN A 170 -10.97 -10.84 -22.85
N VAL A 171 -10.24 -11.93 -22.58
CA VAL A 171 -9.01 -11.91 -21.78
C VAL A 171 -7.87 -11.29 -22.60
N VAL A 172 -7.02 -10.51 -21.94
CA VAL A 172 -5.79 -9.97 -22.54
C VAL A 172 -4.59 -10.47 -21.74
N VAL A 173 -3.67 -11.16 -22.41
CA VAL A 173 -2.43 -11.63 -21.80
C VAL A 173 -1.44 -10.47 -21.78
N VAL A 174 -1.00 -10.10 -20.59
CA VAL A 174 0.02 -9.06 -20.39
C VAL A 174 1.22 -9.71 -19.69
N PRO A 175 2.42 -9.72 -20.30
CA PRO A 175 3.61 -10.25 -19.65
C PRO A 175 3.93 -9.38 -18.43
N LYS A 176 3.77 -9.96 -17.24
CA LYS A 176 4.12 -9.29 -15.99
C LYS A 176 5.51 -9.73 -15.57
N ALA A 177 6.43 -8.79 -15.38
CA ALA A 177 7.79 -9.06 -14.93
C ALA A 177 7.88 -9.73 -13.54
N SER A 178 6.77 -9.91 -12.81
CA SER A 178 6.78 -10.36 -11.41
C SER A 178 5.83 -11.50 -11.05
N GLY A 179 4.99 -12.04 -11.96
CA GLY A 179 4.10 -13.17 -11.62
C GLY A 179 3.19 -12.99 -10.38
N LYS A 180 3.01 -11.75 -9.88
CA LYS A 180 2.43 -11.49 -8.56
C LYS A 180 0.91 -11.37 -8.58
N TRP A 181 0.28 -12.04 -7.62
CA TRP A 181 -1.14 -12.01 -7.29
C TRP A 181 -1.53 -10.81 -6.40
N LEU A 182 -2.83 -10.51 -6.34
CA LEU A 182 -3.42 -9.39 -5.59
C LEU A 182 -3.58 -9.78 -4.11
N TYR A 183 -2.87 -9.06 -3.24
CA TYR A 183 -2.96 -9.17 -1.78
C TYR A 183 -3.45 -7.84 -1.23
N VAL A 184 -3.63 -7.73 0.10
CA VAL A 184 -3.73 -6.43 0.75
C VAL A 184 -2.56 -5.57 0.26
N ASP A 185 -2.85 -4.52 -0.52
CA ASP A 185 -1.82 -3.88 -1.33
C ASP A 185 -0.93 -3.00 -0.46
N ASP A 186 -1.53 -2.25 0.47
CA ASP A 186 -0.83 -1.34 1.36
C ASP A 186 -1.53 -1.26 2.73
N MET A 187 -0.86 -1.74 3.78
CA MET A 187 -1.24 -1.51 5.18
C MET A 187 -0.06 -0.92 5.94
N LEU A 188 -0.34 0.06 6.80
CA LEU A 188 0.65 0.66 7.69
C LEU A 188 0.18 0.48 9.14
N VAL A 189 0.98 -0.24 9.92
CA VAL A 189 0.81 -0.32 11.38
C VAL A 189 1.86 0.58 12.00
N LYS A 190 1.43 1.59 12.75
CA LYS A 190 2.29 2.51 13.49
C LYS A 190 1.89 2.53 14.95
N SER A 191 2.89 2.59 15.82
CA SER A 191 2.70 2.58 17.27
C SER A 191 3.32 3.82 17.87
N ARG A 192 2.76 4.31 18.98
CA ARG A 192 3.28 5.50 19.66
C ARG A 192 4.58 5.22 20.41
N LYS A 193 4.71 4.01 20.95
CA LYS A 193 5.89 3.51 21.65
C LYS A 193 6.36 2.24 20.98
N VAL A 194 7.66 1.97 21.11
CA VAL A 194 8.28 0.74 20.59
C VAL A 194 7.71 -0.49 21.29
N ASP A 195 7.51 -0.40 22.61
CA ASP A 195 7.02 -1.52 23.43
C ASP A 195 5.58 -1.94 23.07
N ASP A 196 4.77 -1.00 22.59
CA ASP A 196 3.39 -1.26 22.18
C ASP A 196 3.31 -1.92 20.79
N HIS A 197 4.38 -1.86 19.99
CA HIS A 197 4.33 -2.19 18.58
C HIS A 197 3.98 -3.64 18.29
N LEU A 198 4.48 -4.57 19.11
CA LEU A 198 4.12 -5.99 18.98
C LEU A 198 2.66 -6.25 19.32
N SER A 199 2.10 -5.51 20.30
CA SER A 199 0.69 -5.62 20.66
C SER A 199 -0.22 -5.09 19.55
N ASP A 200 0.14 -3.93 18.98
CA ASP A 200 -0.59 -3.34 17.86
C ASP A 200 -0.52 -4.23 16.61
N LEU A 201 0.66 -4.81 16.34
CA LEU A 201 0.84 -5.74 15.23
C LEU A 201 0.03 -7.03 15.42
N LYS A 202 -0.01 -7.55 16.65
CA LYS A 202 -0.84 -8.71 17.00
C LYS A 202 -2.32 -8.44 16.75
N GLN A 203 -2.84 -7.29 17.18
CA GLN A 203 -4.23 -6.89 16.93
C GLN A 203 -4.52 -6.76 15.43
N ALA A 204 -3.61 -6.16 14.67
CA ALA A 204 -3.75 -6.07 13.22
C ALA A 204 -3.80 -7.46 12.57
N PHE A 205 -2.94 -8.39 13.01
CA PHE A 205 -2.91 -9.76 12.49
C PHE A 205 -4.18 -10.53 12.85
N GLU A 206 -4.72 -10.35 14.04
CA GLU A 206 -5.99 -10.95 14.45
C GLU A 206 -7.15 -10.48 13.58
N ILE A 207 -7.22 -9.19 13.23
CA ILE A 207 -8.23 -8.65 12.31
C ILE A 207 -8.05 -9.25 10.91
N ILE A 208 -6.83 -9.25 10.38
CA ILE A 208 -6.54 -9.83 9.06
C ILE A 208 -6.95 -11.31 9.03
N ARG A 209 -6.66 -12.05 10.10
CA ARG A 209 -7.00 -13.47 10.25
C ARG A 209 -8.51 -13.68 10.29
N ALA A 210 -9.22 -12.87 11.08
CA ALA A 210 -10.67 -12.97 11.24
C ALA A 210 -11.42 -12.80 9.91
N TYR A 211 -10.89 -11.97 9.00
CA TYR A 211 -11.49 -11.73 7.68
C TYR A 211 -10.90 -12.60 6.55
N GLY A 212 -10.05 -13.58 6.87
CA GLY A 212 -9.46 -14.48 5.86
C GLY A 212 -8.48 -13.79 4.90
N MET A 213 -8.00 -12.60 5.24
CA MET A 213 -7.01 -11.88 4.45
C MET A 213 -5.61 -12.47 4.65
N LYS A 214 -4.74 -12.31 3.64
CA LYS A 214 -3.35 -12.75 3.69
C LYS A 214 -2.41 -11.64 3.25
N LEU A 215 -1.20 -11.65 3.82
CA LEU A 215 -0.13 -10.71 3.53
C LEU A 215 0.82 -11.27 2.46
N ASN A 216 1.40 -10.39 1.64
CA ASN A 216 2.48 -10.77 0.73
C ASN A 216 3.84 -10.64 1.44
N PRO A 217 4.49 -11.76 1.78
CA PRO A 217 5.70 -11.75 2.60
C PRO A 217 6.86 -10.98 1.95
N THR A 218 6.97 -11.02 0.61
CA THR A 218 8.03 -10.30 -0.13
C THR A 218 7.84 -8.79 -0.19
N LYS A 219 6.62 -8.30 0.04
CA LYS A 219 6.27 -6.87 0.04
C LYS A 219 6.19 -6.29 1.46
N CYS A 220 6.02 -7.13 2.48
CA CYS A 220 5.96 -6.69 3.86
C CYS A 220 7.35 -6.36 4.39
N THR A 221 7.42 -5.31 5.21
CA THR A 221 8.60 -4.95 5.99
C THR A 221 8.14 -4.65 7.42
N PHE A 222 8.76 -5.29 8.40
CA PHE A 222 8.40 -5.16 9.82
C PHE A 222 9.48 -4.48 10.65
N GLY A 223 9.08 -3.82 11.75
CA GLY A 223 10.02 -3.23 12.71
C GLY A 223 10.92 -2.15 12.14
N VAL A 224 10.39 -1.27 11.30
CA VAL A 224 11.12 -0.12 10.75
C VAL A 224 10.71 1.18 11.45
N ARG A 225 11.67 2.08 11.64
CA ARG A 225 11.45 3.43 12.18
C ARG A 225 10.84 4.39 11.15
N GLY A 226 10.97 4.04 9.87
CA GLY A 226 10.40 4.80 8.77
C GLY A 226 10.52 4.05 7.44
N GLY A 227 9.72 4.46 6.46
CA GLY A 227 9.66 3.79 5.17
C GLY A 227 8.78 4.51 4.16
N LYS A 228 8.82 4.01 2.92
CA LYS A 228 7.99 4.49 1.81
C LYS A 228 6.61 3.86 1.91
N PHE A 229 5.56 4.68 1.97
CA PHE A 229 4.17 4.22 1.99
C PHE A 229 3.31 5.12 1.10
N LEU A 230 2.58 4.54 0.13
CA LEU A 230 1.75 5.28 -0.85
C LEU A 230 2.48 6.43 -1.58
N GLY A 231 3.82 6.37 -1.66
CA GLY A 231 4.65 7.42 -2.26
C GLY A 231 4.93 8.63 -1.37
N TYR A 232 4.70 8.49 -0.08
CA TYR A 232 5.23 9.35 0.97
C TYR A 232 6.33 8.61 1.74
N MET A 233 7.24 9.37 2.34
CA MET A 233 8.19 8.91 3.34
C MET A 233 7.56 9.11 4.71
N VAL A 234 7.29 8.03 5.42
CA VAL A 234 6.78 8.06 6.79
C VAL A 234 7.97 7.83 7.72
N SER A 235 8.18 8.71 8.68
CA SER A 235 9.18 8.56 9.75
C SER A 235 8.53 8.69 11.13
N GLU A 236 9.32 8.46 12.18
CA GLU A 236 8.91 8.66 13.59
C GLU A 236 8.29 10.04 13.84
N LYS A 237 8.75 11.08 13.13
CA LYS A 237 8.39 12.48 13.40
C LYS A 237 7.53 13.13 12.34
N ARG A 238 7.63 12.71 11.07
CA ARG A 238 7.05 13.44 9.93
C ARG A 238 6.60 12.51 8.80
N ILE A 239 5.65 13.00 8.01
CA ILE A 239 5.30 12.43 6.70
C ILE A 239 5.78 13.42 5.65
N GLU A 240 6.65 12.97 4.75
CA GLU A 240 7.26 13.80 3.72
C GLU A 240 6.93 13.24 2.33
N ALA A 241 6.83 14.11 1.32
CA ALA A 241 6.62 13.64 -0.04
C ALA A 241 7.87 12.90 -0.54
N ASN A 242 7.69 11.78 -1.26
CA ASN A 242 8.83 11.01 -1.76
C ASN A 242 9.69 11.88 -2.70
N PRO A 243 10.99 12.07 -2.40
CA PRO A 243 11.90 12.84 -3.23
C PRO A 243 11.95 12.39 -4.70
N GLU A 244 11.76 11.10 -4.98
CA GLU A 244 11.69 10.59 -6.36
C GLU A 244 10.47 11.12 -7.11
N LYS A 245 9.29 11.12 -6.45
CA LYS A 245 8.07 11.66 -7.03
C LYS A 245 8.18 13.17 -7.24
N ILE A 246 8.79 13.89 -6.29
CA ILE A 246 9.06 15.33 -6.42
C ILE A 246 9.99 15.58 -7.62
N LYS A 247 11.13 14.88 -7.71
CA LYS A 247 12.08 15.01 -8.83
C LYS A 247 11.45 14.73 -10.19
N ALA A 248 10.53 13.75 -10.27
CA ALA A 248 9.81 13.44 -11.50
C ALA A 248 8.91 14.62 -11.94
N ILE A 249 8.27 15.30 -10.99
CA ILE A 249 7.44 16.48 -11.28
C ILE A 249 8.28 17.70 -11.62
N THR A 250 9.41 17.93 -10.94
CA THR A 250 10.29 19.09 -11.21
C THR A 250 11.04 18.98 -12.55
N ARG A 251 11.04 17.81 -13.19
CA ARG A 251 11.65 17.56 -14.50
C ARG A 251 10.62 17.55 -15.65
N LEU A 252 9.34 17.77 -15.36
CA LEU A 252 8.30 18.07 -16.35
C LEU A 252 8.33 19.56 -16.70
#